data_AF-A0A963N8F6-F1
#
_entry.id   AF-A0A963N8F6-F1
#
_cell.length_a   1.000
_cell.length_b   1.000
_cell.length_c   1.000
_cell.angle_alpha   90.00
_cell.angle_beta   90.00
_cell.angle_gamma   90.00
#
_symmetry.space_group_name_H-M   'P 1'
#
loop_
_entity.id
_entity.type
_entity.pdbx_description
1 polymer ?
#
loop_
_entity_poly.entity_id
_entity_poly.type
_entity_poly.pdbx_seq_one_letter_code
_entity_poly.pdbx_strand_id
1 'polypeptide(L)'
;MSARDRILQRLRAAPQGKAPLAPDVPAFHAALGAAAPASTRASRIALFCEKMAFWHGEVVRVTRDKWPQKLHELCLAKGVRSLLYGPQSEHAAALVAAGIDGLKPYDRPVGEWKKALFEDTDAGLTATRGGIAETGTLIVWPDASEPRLMSLVPPIHFALLDADQLHDTLFDAM
;
A
#
# COMPACT_ATOMS: atom_id res chain seq x y z
N MET A 1 17.81 -46.68 11.71
CA MET A 1 18.17 -45.25 11.78
C MET A 1 18.12 -44.66 10.39
N SER A 2 17.25 -43.68 10.11
CA SER A 2 17.01 -43.18 8.75
C SER A 2 18.10 -42.20 8.30
N ALA A 3 18.16 -41.88 7.00
CA ALA A 3 19.05 -40.83 6.48
C ALA A 3 18.73 -39.45 7.09
N ARG A 4 17.44 -39.14 7.32
CA ARG A 4 16.97 -37.93 7.99
C ARG A 4 17.56 -37.80 9.40
N ASP A 5 17.55 -38.88 10.17
CA ASP A 5 18.05 -38.87 11.56
C ASP A 5 19.55 -38.57 11.60
N ARG A 6 20.34 -39.16 10.69
CA ARG A 6 21.78 -38.88 10.56
C ARG A 6 22.08 -37.44 10.19
N ILE A 7 21.30 -36.84 9.28
CA ILE A 7 21.48 -35.44 8.87
C ILE A 7 21.17 -34.51 10.05
N LEU A 8 20.03 -34.70 10.72
CA LEU A 8 19.63 -33.86 11.85
C LEU A 8 20.59 -33.99 13.04
N GLN A 9 21.11 -35.20 13.29
CA GLN A 9 22.10 -35.43 14.33
C GLN A 9 23.41 -34.69 14.04
N ARG A 10 23.87 -34.70 12.79
CA ARG A 10 25.06 -33.93 12.37
C ARG A 10 24.85 -32.42 12.47
N LEU A 11 23.67 -31.91 12.12
CA LEU A 11 23.35 -30.48 12.24
C LEU A 11 23.31 -30.01 13.70
N ARG A 12 22.71 -30.82 14.59
CA ARG A 12 22.66 -30.50 16.03
C ARG A 12 24.03 -30.61 16.71
N ALA A 13 24.87 -31.54 16.26
CA ALA A 13 26.22 -31.74 16.77
C ALA A 13 27.26 -30.81 16.13
N ALA A 14 26.87 -29.99 15.15
CA ALA A 14 27.77 -29.02 14.54
C ALA A 14 28.24 -28.00 15.61
N PRO A 15 29.54 -27.70 15.70
CA PRO A 15 30.04 -26.71 16.65
C PRO A 15 29.35 -25.38 16.39
N GLN A 16 28.73 -24.81 17.42
CA GLN A 16 28.23 -23.44 17.32
C GLN A 16 29.44 -22.51 17.33
N GLY A 17 29.73 -21.92 16.16
CA GLY A 17 30.69 -20.83 16.08
C GLY A 17 30.22 -19.64 16.92
N LYS A 18 31.14 -18.74 17.26
CA LYS A 18 30.78 -17.46 17.88
C LYS A 18 29.81 -16.75 16.94
N ALA A 19 28.60 -16.46 17.41
CA ALA A 19 27.67 -15.67 16.62
C ALA A 19 28.34 -14.33 16.27
N PRO A 20 28.25 -13.89 15.00
CA PRO A 20 28.73 -12.57 14.65
C PRO A 20 27.99 -11.52 15.49
N LEU A 21 28.67 -10.43 15.81
CA LEU A 21 28.02 -9.28 16.45
C LEU A 21 26.91 -8.80 15.53
N ALA A 22 25.72 -8.54 16.09
CA ALA A 22 24.62 -7.97 15.33
C ALA A 22 25.03 -6.57 14.83
N PRO A 23 24.66 -6.19 13.59
CA PRO A 23 24.92 -4.86 13.10
C PRO A 23 24.08 -3.83 13.87
N ASP A 24 24.65 -2.66 14.13
CA ASP A 24 23.93 -1.51 14.67
C ASP A 24 23.17 -0.80 13.56
N VAL A 25 21.97 -1.32 13.25
CA VAL A 25 21.10 -0.80 12.19
C VAL A 25 20.66 0.65 12.47
N PRO A 26 20.23 1.03 13.69
CA PRO A 26 19.90 2.43 13.98
C PRO A 26 21.08 3.39 13.75
N ALA A 27 22.29 3.05 14.21
CA ALA A 27 23.45 3.91 13.99
C ALA A 27 23.81 4.05 12.51
N PHE A 28 23.67 2.97 11.73
CA PHE A 28 23.86 2.99 10.28
C PHE A 28 22.88 3.96 9.60
N HIS A 29 21.58 3.86 9.90
CA HIS A 29 20.58 4.76 9.31
C HIS A 29 20.73 6.21 9.79
N ALA A 30 21.12 6.44 11.04
CA ALA A 30 21.40 7.78 11.54
C ALA A 30 22.58 8.43 10.79
N ALA A 31 23.65 7.66 10.52
CA ALA A 31 24.79 8.14 9.74
C ALA A 31 24.41 8.46 8.28
N LEU A 32 23.58 7.62 7.66
CA LEU A 32 23.05 7.90 6.31
C LEU A 32 22.18 9.16 6.28
N GLY A 33 21.26 9.30 7.24
CA GLY A 33 20.37 10.46 7.34
C GLY A 33 21.13 11.77 7.58
N ALA A 34 22.18 11.75 8.40
CA ALA A 34 23.01 12.94 8.65
C ALA A 34 23.78 13.44 7.42
N ALA A 35 24.05 12.56 6.44
CA ALA A 35 24.71 12.92 5.18
C ALA A 35 23.72 13.40 4.09
N ALA A 36 22.42 13.18 4.29
CA ALA A 36 21.39 13.55 3.33
C ALA A 36 20.91 15.01 3.50
N PRO A 37 20.39 15.64 2.42
CA PRO A 37 19.71 16.94 2.54
C PRO A 37 18.52 16.87 3.51
N ALA A 38 18.25 17.98 4.19
CA ALA A 38 17.11 18.07 5.10
C ALA A 38 15.78 17.73 4.39
N SER A 39 15.06 16.75 4.91
CA SER A 39 13.76 16.36 4.36
C SER A 39 12.67 17.33 4.78
N THR A 40 11.85 17.73 3.81
CA THR A 40 10.63 18.50 4.01
C THR A 40 9.43 17.72 3.47
N ARG A 41 8.24 18.08 3.92
CA ARG A 41 7.00 17.55 3.34
C ARG A 41 6.95 17.70 1.81
N ALA A 42 7.36 18.86 1.31
CA ALA A 42 7.36 19.13 -0.13
C ALA A 42 8.36 18.25 -0.88
N SER A 43 9.57 18.04 -0.34
CA SER A 43 10.57 17.17 -0.96
C SER A 43 10.15 15.70 -0.94
N ARG A 44 9.49 15.21 0.14
CA ARG A 44 8.94 13.85 0.18
C ARG A 44 7.88 13.62 -0.88
N ILE A 45 6.93 14.56 -1.04
CA ILE A 45 5.91 14.47 -2.09
C ILE A 45 6.55 14.45 -3.47
N ALA A 46 7.50 15.37 -3.72
CA ALA A 46 8.17 15.45 -5.02
C ALA A 46 8.92 14.15 -5.36
N LEU A 47 9.72 13.65 -4.42
CA LEU A 47 10.48 12.41 -4.58
C LEU A 47 9.55 11.20 -4.76
N PHE A 48 8.50 11.07 -3.94
CA PHE A 48 7.51 10.01 -4.08
C PHE A 48 6.87 10.00 -5.46
N CYS A 49 6.45 11.17 -5.98
CA CYS A 49 5.86 11.29 -7.31
C CYS A 49 6.85 10.89 -8.42
N GLU A 50 8.11 11.32 -8.31
CA GLU A 50 9.19 10.93 -9.24
C GLU A 50 9.36 9.41 -9.27
N LYS A 51 9.44 8.77 -8.10
CA LYS A 51 9.64 7.31 -7.99
C LYS A 51 8.41 6.52 -8.43
N MET A 52 7.19 6.96 -8.09
CA MET A 52 5.97 6.33 -8.59
C MET A 52 5.86 6.39 -10.12
N ALA A 53 6.23 7.54 -10.72
CA ALA A 53 6.23 7.68 -12.17
C ALA A 53 7.23 6.72 -12.84
N PHE A 54 8.38 6.46 -12.21
CA PHE A 54 9.33 5.45 -12.68
C PHE A 54 8.72 4.04 -12.71
N TRP A 55 7.86 3.71 -11.75
CA TRP A 55 7.09 2.45 -11.73
C TRP A 55 5.83 2.47 -12.61
N HIS A 56 5.68 3.47 -13.48
CA HIS A 56 4.48 3.70 -14.30
C HIS A 56 3.19 3.90 -13.48
N GLY A 57 3.30 4.25 -12.20
CA GLY A 57 2.18 4.64 -11.36
C GLY A 57 1.70 6.05 -11.71
N GLU A 58 0.37 6.23 -11.79
CA GLU A 58 -0.25 7.53 -11.97
C GLU A 58 -0.51 8.18 -10.60
N VAL A 59 0.09 9.35 -10.35
CA VAL A 59 -0.11 10.10 -9.10
C VAL A 59 -0.92 11.35 -9.39
N VAL A 60 -2.12 11.42 -8.83
CA VAL A 60 -3.02 12.58 -8.95
C VAL A 60 -3.04 13.34 -7.62
N ARG A 61 -2.43 14.52 -7.61
CA ARG A 61 -2.36 15.37 -6.42
C ARG A 61 -3.68 16.11 -6.21
N VAL A 62 -4.23 15.99 -5.01
CA VAL A 62 -5.53 16.54 -4.62
C VAL A 62 -5.48 17.09 -3.20
N THR A 63 -6.45 17.93 -2.86
CA THR A 63 -6.69 18.38 -1.48
C THR A 63 -7.73 17.49 -0.80
N ARG A 64 -7.78 17.50 0.54
CA ARG A 64 -8.68 16.65 1.34
C ARG A 64 -10.16 16.87 1.01
N ASP A 65 -10.53 18.05 0.55
CA ASP A 65 -11.90 18.43 0.17
C ASP A 65 -12.26 18.06 -1.28
N LYS A 66 -11.28 17.89 -2.17
CA LYS A 66 -11.51 17.72 -3.62
C LYS A 66 -11.22 16.32 -4.15
N TRP A 67 -10.59 15.47 -3.35
CA TRP A 67 -10.25 14.11 -3.78
C TRP A 67 -11.47 13.28 -4.23
N PRO A 68 -12.67 13.36 -3.60
CA PRO A 68 -13.80 12.53 -4.02
C PRO A 68 -14.29 12.91 -5.42
N GLN A 69 -14.38 14.21 -5.71
CA GLN A 69 -14.77 14.71 -7.03
C GLN A 69 -13.72 14.39 -8.07
N LYS A 70 -12.43 14.52 -7.73
CA LYS A 70 -11.36 14.11 -8.65
C LYS A 70 -11.41 12.61 -8.94
N LEU A 71 -11.70 11.77 -7.95
CA LEU A 71 -11.88 10.34 -8.16
C LEU A 71 -13.05 10.06 -9.12
N HIS A 72 -14.17 10.76 -8.97
CA HIS A 72 -15.29 10.67 -9.90
C HIS A 72 -14.85 10.99 -11.34
N GLU A 73 -14.14 12.11 -11.55
CA GLU A 73 -13.60 12.48 -12.87
C GLU A 73 -12.68 11.39 -13.45
N LEU A 74 -11.82 10.78 -12.61
CA LEU A 74 -10.92 9.71 -13.02
C LEU A 74 -11.68 8.43 -13.39
N CYS A 75 -12.74 8.08 -12.64
CA CYS A 75 -13.61 6.96 -12.96
C CYS A 75 -14.24 7.15 -14.34
N LEU A 76 -14.79 8.34 -14.63
CA LEU A 76 -15.36 8.65 -15.95
C LEU A 76 -14.31 8.59 -17.07
N ALA A 77 -13.15 9.22 -16.85
CA ALA A 77 -12.07 9.26 -17.84
C ALA A 77 -11.49 7.88 -18.16
N LYS A 78 -11.48 6.97 -17.17
CA LYS A 78 -11.00 5.59 -17.33
C LYS A 78 -12.10 4.59 -17.69
N GLY A 79 -13.36 5.03 -17.83
CA GLY A 79 -14.48 4.16 -18.15
C GLY A 79 -14.84 3.17 -17.04
N VAL A 80 -14.57 3.51 -15.78
CA VAL A 80 -14.92 2.70 -14.60
C VAL A 80 -16.44 2.79 -14.39
N ARG A 81 -17.13 1.67 -14.54
CA ARG A 81 -18.59 1.56 -14.32
C ARG A 81 -18.93 0.93 -12.96
N SER A 82 -17.93 0.39 -12.28
CA SER A 82 -18.06 -0.37 -11.05
C SER A 82 -16.84 -0.12 -10.17
N LEU A 83 -17.02 0.66 -9.11
CA LEU A 83 -15.98 1.00 -8.15
C LEU A 83 -16.27 0.33 -6.81
N LEU A 84 -15.44 -0.65 -6.45
CA LEU A 84 -15.53 -1.35 -5.17
C LEU A 84 -14.87 -0.52 -4.05
N TYR A 85 -15.58 -0.34 -2.94
CA TYR A 85 -15.08 0.40 -1.77
C TYR A 85 -15.50 -0.28 -0.46
N GLY A 86 -14.78 0.01 0.63
CA GLY A 86 -15.11 -0.47 1.97
C GLY A 86 -16.19 0.41 2.60
N PRO A 87 -17.41 -0.09 2.88
CA PRO A 87 -18.51 0.73 3.40
C PRO A 87 -18.30 1.18 4.85
N GLN A 88 -17.39 0.54 5.57
CA GLN A 88 -16.99 0.90 6.95
C GLN A 88 -15.71 1.73 7.00
N SER A 89 -15.11 2.05 5.84
CA SER A 89 -13.94 2.91 5.78
C SER A 89 -14.29 4.36 6.16
N GLU A 90 -13.31 5.10 6.64
CA GLU A 90 -13.46 6.53 6.94
C GLU A 90 -13.86 7.37 5.71
N HIS A 91 -13.61 6.86 4.50
CA HIS A 91 -13.84 7.56 3.24
C HIS A 91 -15.21 7.27 2.60
N ALA A 92 -15.94 6.26 3.10
CA ALA A 92 -17.20 5.81 2.54
C ALA A 92 -18.22 6.95 2.35
N ALA A 93 -18.41 7.79 3.36
CA ALA A 93 -19.36 8.90 3.30
C ALA A 93 -18.99 9.94 2.23
N ALA A 94 -17.70 10.23 2.05
CA ALA A 94 -17.22 11.18 1.05
C ALA A 94 -17.42 10.65 -0.38
N LEU A 95 -17.24 9.34 -0.59
CA LEU A 95 -17.50 8.68 -1.89
C LEU A 95 -18.96 8.76 -2.28
N VAL A 96 -19.86 8.43 -1.35
CA VAL A 96 -21.31 8.50 -1.56
C VAL A 96 -21.74 9.94 -1.84
N ALA A 97 -21.24 10.91 -1.07
CA ALA A 97 -21.54 12.33 -1.27
C ALA A 97 -21.03 12.88 -2.61
N ALA A 98 -19.97 12.30 -3.17
CA ALA A 98 -19.43 12.69 -4.48
C ALA A 98 -20.28 12.21 -5.66
N GLY A 99 -21.25 11.33 -5.42
CA GLY A 99 -22.15 10.82 -6.45
C GLY A 99 -21.42 10.00 -7.52
N ILE A 100 -20.43 9.21 -7.13
CA ILE A 100 -19.71 8.33 -8.05
C ILE A 100 -20.67 7.24 -8.54
N ASP A 101 -20.80 7.12 -9.86
CA ASP A 101 -21.61 6.08 -10.48
C ASP A 101 -21.03 4.67 -10.23
N GLY A 102 -21.91 3.70 -9.98
CA GLY A 102 -21.50 2.30 -9.86
C GLY A 102 -20.70 1.95 -8.60
N LEU A 103 -20.82 2.72 -7.52
CA LEU A 103 -20.25 2.36 -6.22
C LEU A 103 -20.80 1.01 -5.74
N LYS A 104 -19.89 0.07 -5.46
CA LYS A 104 -20.19 -1.25 -4.89
C LYS A 104 -19.59 -1.34 -3.49
N PRO A 105 -20.42 -1.44 -2.43
CA PRO A 105 -19.90 -1.64 -1.08
C PRO A 105 -19.41 -3.07 -0.92
N TYR A 106 -18.21 -3.28 -0.38
CA TYR A 106 -17.75 -4.59 0.07
C TYR A 106 -18.46 -4.97 1.39
N ASP A 107 -19.67 -5.51 1.29
CA ASP A 107 -20.62 -5.68 2.41
C ASP A 107 -20.90 -7.14 2.81
N ARG A 108 -20.22 -8.08 2.15
CA ARG A 108 -20.46 -9.52 2.26
C ARG A 108 -19.14 -10.30 2.36
N PRO A 109 -19.15 -11.53 2.87
CA PRO A 109 -17.95 -12.36 2.94
C PRO A 109 -17.33 -12.61 1.56
N VAL A 110 -16.00 -12.75 1.54
CA VAL A 110 -15.21 -12.97 0.30
C VAL A 110 -15.71 -14.12 -0.57
N GLY A 111 -16.22 -15.19 0.03
CA GLY A 111 -16.71 -16.37 -0.69
C GLY A 111 -17.85 -16.03 -1.65
N GLU A 112 -18.66 -15.03 -1.30
CA GLU A 112 -19.81 -14.55 -2.08
C GLU A 112 -19.43 -13.47 -3.09
N TRP A 113 -18.24 -12.87 -2.95
CA TRP A 113 -17.75 -11.82 -3.84
C TRP A 113 -17.02 -12.34 -5.08
N LYS A 114 -16.59 -13.60 -5.11
CA LYS A 114 -15.70 -14.12 -6.16
C LYS A 114 -16.12 -13.71 -7.56
N LYS A 115 -17.35 -14.06 -7.99
CA LYS A 115 -17.81 -13.75 -9.35
C LYS A 115 -17.80 -12.23 -9.62
N ALA A 116 -18.42 -11.45 -8.73
CA ALA A 116 -18.52 -10.00 -8.89
C ALA A 116 -17.14 -9.30 -8.88
N LEU A 117 -16.19 -9.78 -8.06
CA LEU A 117 -14.81 -9.27 -8.01
C LEU A 117 -14.06 -9.53 -9.32
N PHE A 118 -14.16 -10.73 -9.87
CA PHE A 118 -13.39 -11.14 -11.05
C PHE A 118 -14.01 -10.72 -12.39
N GLU A 119 -15.34 -10.59 -12.46
CA GLU A 119 -16.05 -10.35 -13.72
C GLU A 119 -16.66 -8.94 -13.81
N ASP A 120 -17.08 -8.36 -12.68
CA ASP A 120 -17.97 -7.18 -12.66
C ASP A 120 -17.39 -5.99 -11.88
N THR A 121 -16.08 -5.97 -11.58
CA THR A 121 -15.44 -4.89 -10.83
C THR A 121 -14.31 -4.27 -11.63
N ASP A 122 -14.53 -3.05 -12.12
CA ASP A 122 -13.57 -2.35 -12.97
C ASP A 122 -12.46 -1.70 -12.14
N ALA A 123 -12.76 -1.26 -10.92
CA ALA A 123 -11.77 -0.67 -10.02
C ALA A 123 -12.05 -0.96 -8.55
N GLY A 124 -11.00 -0.97 -7.73
CA GLY A 124 -11.07 -0.99 -6.27
C GLY A 124 -10.42 0.26 -5.68
N LEU A 125 -11.02 0.81 -4.63
CA LEU A 125 -10.45 1.88 -3.84
C LEU A 125 -10.08 1.36 -2.44
N THR A 126 -8.87 1.67 -1.98
CA THR A 126 -8.47 1.46 -0.59
C THR A 126 -7.77 2.69 -0.04
N ALA A 127 -7.83 2.87 1.28
CA ALA A 127 -6.90 3.74 1.97
C ALA A 127 -5.48 3.13 1.93
N THR A 128 -4.52 3.94 2.35
CA THR A 128 -3.15 3.50 2.62
C THR A 128 -2.75 3.96 4.01
N ARG A 129 -1.85 3.23 4.65
CA ARG A 129 -1.26 3.60 5.94
C ARG A 129 -0.11 4.61 5.80
N GLY A 130 0.31 4.88 4.58
CA GLY A 130 1.41 5.77 4.26
C GLY A 130 2.15 5.37 3.00
N GLY A 131 3.29 6.00 2.78
CA GLY A 131 4.17 5.67 1.67
C GLY A 131 5.63 6.01 1.95
N ILE A 132 6.53 5.44 1.17
CA ILE A 132 7.98 5.63 1.28
C ILE A 132 8.44 6.43 0.08
N ALA A 133 8.95 7.64 0.33
CA ALA A 133 9.35 8.58 -0.70
C ALA A 133 10.56 8.06 -1.50
N GLU A 134 11.57 7.51 -0.83
CA GLU A 134 12.80 6.99 -1.44
C GLU A 134 12.55 5.98 -2.58
N THR A 135 11.52 5.15 -2.43
CA THR A 135 11.23 4.04 -3.34
C THR A 135 9.94 4.21 -4.13
N GLY A 136 9.11 5.21 -3.81
CA GLY A 136 7.76 5.36 -4.37
C GLY A 136 6.83 4.22 -3.96
N THR A 137 6.98 3.69 -2.74
CA THR A 137 6.21 2.52 -2.28
C THR A 137 4.97 2.95 -1.49
N LEU A 138 3.84 2.28 -1.72
CA LEU A 138 2.64 2.42 -0.89
C LEU A 138 2.64 1.38 0.23
N ILE A 139 2.25 1.81 1.43
CA ILE A 139 2.02 0.94 2.58
C ILE A 139 0.51 0.68 2.66
N VAL A 140 0.06 -0.44 2.11
CA VAL A 140 -1.35 -0.86 2.19
C VAL A 140 -1.52 -1.79 3.38
N TRP A 141 -2.52 -1.54 4.23
CA TRP A 141 -2.82 -2.36 5.40
C TRP A 141 -4.22 -2.97 5.30
N PRO A 142 -4.36 -4.15 4.66
CA PRO A 142 -5.67 -4.74 4.48
C PRO A 142 -6.31 -5.18 5.79
N ASP A 143 -7.61 -4.93 5.93
CA ASP A 143 -8.41 -5.35 7.07
C ASP A 143 -9.76 -5.95 6.62
N ALA A 144 -10.72 -6.08 7.55
CA ALA A 144 -12.04 -6.63 7.25
C ALA A 144 -12.90 -5.69 6.38
N SER A 145 -12.67 -4.37 6.46
CA SER A 145 -13.38 -3.35 5.69
C SER A 145 -12.77 -3.17 4.29
N GLU A 146 -11.44 -3.26 4.20
CA GLU A 146 -10.66 -3.13 2.97
C GLU A 146 -9.74 -4.34 2.79
N PRO A 147 -10.29 -5.53 2.45
CA PRO A 147 -9.47 -6.72 2.26
C PRO A 147 -8.56 -6.61 1.04
N ARG A 148 -7.45 -7.37 1.09
CA ARG A 148 -6.39 -7.35 0.08
C ARG A 148 -6.88 -7.60 -1.35
N LEU A 149 -8.00 -8.30 -1.51
CA LEU A 149 -8.58 -8.57 -2.82
C LEU A 149 -9.07 -7.30 -3.52
N MET A 150 -9.49 -6.28 -2.78
CA MET A 150 -9.90 -5.00 -3.36
C MET A 150 -8.77 -4.28 -4.08
N SER A 151 -7.52 -4.45 -3.63
CA SER A 151 -6.35 -3.87 -4.27
C SER A 151 -5.68 -4.79 -5.30
N LEU A 152 -5.95 -6.09 -5.27
CA LEU A 152 -5.25 -7.09 -6.11
C LEU A 152 -6.08 -7.65 -7.27
N VAL A 153 -7.41 -7.68 -7.15
CA VAL A 153 -8.27 -8.33 -8.15
C VAL A 153 -8.77 -7.36 -9.22
N PRO A 154 -9.35 -6.19 -8.88
CA PRO A 154 -9.76 -5.24 -9.89
C PRO A 154 -8.57 -4.79 -10.75
N PRO A 155 -8.76 -4.58 -12.06
CA PRO A 155 -7.67 -4.20 -12.96
C PRO A 155 -7.14 -2.78 -12.67
N ILE A 156 -7.94 -1.93 -12.02
CA ILE A 156 -7.53 -0.61 -11.56
C ILE A 156 -7.58 -0.56 -10.03
N HIS A 157 -6.48 -0.22 -9.39
CA HIS A 157 -6.44 0.09 -7.97
C HIS A 157 -6.23 1.58 -7.76
N PHE A 158 -7.25 2.25 -7.21
CA PHE A 158 -7.11 3.57 -6.64
C PHE A 158 -6.64 3.44 -5.19
N ALA A 159 -5.48 4.02 -4.87
CA ALA A 159 -4.95 4.03 -3.52
C ALA A 159 -4.95 5.48 -3.00
N LEU A 160 -5.70 5.74 -1.92
CA LEU A 160 -5.71 7.06 -1.31
C LEU A 160 -4.54 7.19 -0.33
N LEU A 161 -3.62 8.10 -0.62
CA LEU A 161 -2.44 8.38 0.19
C LEU A 161 -2.53 9.77 0.83
N ASP A 162 -2.48 9.80 2.15
CA ASP A 162 -2.26 11.03 2.89
C ASP A 162 -0.80 11.46 2.76
N ALA A 163 -0.56 12.63 2.17
CA ALA A 163 0.77 13.17 1.99
C ALA A 163 1.50 13.47 3.32
N ASP A 164 0.77 13.57 4.43
CA ASP A 164 1.35 13.71 5.78
C ASP A 164 1.88 12.37 6.33
N GLN A 165 1.51 11.24 5.71
CA GLN A 165 1.97 9.88 6.03
C GLN A 165 3.05 9.38 5.07
N LEU A 166 3.77 10.31 4.44
CA LEU A 166 4.97 9.98 3.67
C LEU A 166 6.20 9.96 4.58
N HIS A 167 6.88 8.83 4.59
CA HIS A 167 8.16 8.59 5.25
C HIS A 167 9.29 8.76 4.22
N ASP A 168 10.48 9.15 4.68
CA ASP A 168 11.64 9.27 3.81
C ASP A 168 12.10 7.89 3.33
N THR A 169 12.35 6.98 4.28
CA THR A 169 12.84 5.63 4.03
C THR A 169 11.93 4.56 4.61
N LEU A 170 12.19 3.28 4.28
CA LEU A 170 11.53 2.14 4.93
C LEU A 170 11.82 2.11 6.44
N PHE A 171 13.03 2.47 6.86
CA PHE A 171 13.42 2.46 8.27
C PHE A 171 12.60 3.47 9.10
N ASP A 172 12.26 4.62 8.52
CA ASP A 172 11.42 5.63 9.19
C ASP A 172 9.94 5.24 9.28
N ALA A 173 9.50 4.23 8.53
CA ALA A 173 8.13 3.75 8.49
C ALA A 173 7.87 2.53 9.41
N MET A 174 8.94 1.91 9.93
CA MET A 174 8.91 0.71 10.78
C MET A 174 8.94 1.07 12.27
#